data_AF-A0A7J2HN91-F1
#
_entry.id   AF-A0A7J2HN91-F1
#
_cell.length_a   1.000
_cell.length_b   1.000
_cell.length_c   1.000
_cell.angle_alpha   90.00
_cell.angle_beta   90.00
_cell.angle_gamma   90.00
#
_symmetry.space_group_name_H-M   'P 1'
#
loop_
_entity.id
_entity.type
_entity.pdbx_description
1 polymer ?
#
loop_
_entity_poly.entity_id
_entity_poly.type
_entity_poly.pdbx_seq_one_letter_code
_entity_poly.pdbx_strand_id
1 'polypeptide(L)' 'MAVVEAYITKKIITIVFPKGYVYLLEKEDYDNFRKILTEKGFRKVGEYVYRLKCSNPKDVIDDLRRYIGITVKEFII' A
#
# COMPACT_ATOMS: atom_id res chain seq x y z
N MET A 1 -1.91 -10.15 11.83
CA MET A 1 -1.89 -9.83 10.38
C MET A 1 -1.68 -8.33 10.25
N ALA A 2 -0.60 -7.92 9.59
CA ALA A 2 -0.33 -6.51 9.36
C ALA A 2 -1.43 -5.85 8.52
N VAL A 3 -1.79 -4.61 8.86
CA VAL A 3 -2.79 -3.83 8.13
C VAL A 3 -2.17 -2.50 7.69
N VAL A 4 -2.24 -2.22 6.39
CA VAL A 4 -1.84 -0.93 5.82
C VAL A 4 -3.06 -0.15 5.36
N GLU A 5 -2.93 1.17 5.24
CA GLU A 5 -3.98 2.00 4.67
C GLU A 5 -3.71 2.25 3.19
N ALA A 6 -4.71 2.02 2.35
CA ALA A 6 -4.69 2.37 0.93
C ALA A 6 -5.69 3.49 0.64
N TYR A 7 -5.20 4.58 0.08
CA TYR A 7 -6.00 5.70 -0.37
C TYR A 7 -6.09 5.65 -1.89
N ILE A 8 -7.30 5.56 -2.44
CA ILE A 8 -7.52 5.61 -3.88
C ILE A 8 -8.09 6.98 -4.23
N THR A 9 -7.41 7.70 -5.13
CA THR A 9 -7.87 8.97 -5.68
C THR A 9 -7.72 8.94 -7.19
N LYS A 10 -8.84 8.87 -7.91
CA LYS A 10 -8.89 8.72 -9.38
C LYS A 10 -8.03 7.52 -9.83
N LYS A 11 -6.91 7.77 -10.53
CA LYS A 11 -5.97 6.77 -11.06
C LYS A 11 -4.72 6.60 -10.20
N ILE A 12 -4.77 7.03 -8.94
CA ILE A 12 -3.62 7.02 -8.04
C ILE A 12 -3.97 6.22 -6.79
N ILE A 13 -3.09 5.28 -6.45
CA ILE A 13 -3.08 4.58 -5.17
C ILE A 13 -1.99 5.19 -4.30
N THR A 14 -2.31 5.51 -3.06
CA THR A 14 -1.32 5.82 -2.02
C THR A 14 -1.42 4.78 -0.91
N ILE A 15 -0.35 4.03 -0.69
CA ILE A 15 -0.22 3.10 0.44
C ILE A 15 0.52 3.82 1.57
N VAL A 16 -0.05 3.81 2.76
CA VAL A 16 0.50 4.40 3.98
C VAL A 16 0.67 3.29 5.02
N PHE A 17 1.88 3.16 5.54
CA PHE A 17 2.14 2.34 6.72
C PHE A 17 2.04 3.25 7.95
N PRO A 18 1.04 3.07 8.83
CA PRO A 18 0.94 3.92 10.01
C PRO A 18 2.17 3.72 10.89
N LYS A 19 2.76 4.80 11.42
CA LYS A 19 4.03 4.75 12.19
C LYS A 19 4.02 3.74 13.34
N GLY A 20 2.87 3.54 14.01
CA GLY A 20 2.73 2.53 15.08
C GLY A 20 2.70 1.08 14.58
N TYR A 21 2.34 0.86 13.32
CA TYR A 21 2.23 -0.48 12.75
C TYR A 21 3.56 -1.00 12.23
N VAL A 22 4.54 -0.16 11.89
CA VAL A 22 5.88 -0.65 11.49
C VAL A 22 6.58 -1.38 12.65
N TYR A 23 6.22 -1.07 13.90
CA TYR A 23 6.67 -1.79 15.10
C TYR A 23 5.85 -3.05 15.43
N LEU A 24 4.64 -3.19 14.86
CA LEU A 24 3.75 -4.36 15.04
C LEU A 24 3.79 -5.32 13.86
N LEU A 25 4.11 -4.81 12.66
CA LEU A 25 4.58 -5.57 11.51
C LEU A 25 5.92 -6.15 11.92
N GLU A 26 6.04 -7.48 11.86
CA GLU A 26 7.35 -8.11 11.89
C GLU A 26 8.17 -7.48 10.76
N LYS A 27 9.39 -7.04 11.07
CA LYS A 27 10.25 -6.27 10.14
C LYS A 27 10.39 -6.95 8.78
N GLU A 28 10.36 -8.28 8.77
CA GLU A 28 10.38 -9.12 7.56
C GLU A 28 9.13 -8.93 6.68
N ASP A 29 7.92 -8.85 7.25
CA ASP A 29 6.68 -8.60 6.50
C ASP A 29 6.71 -7.23 5.83
N TYR A 30 7.22 -6.21 6.55
CA TYR A 30 7.39 -4.88 5.99
C TYR A 30 8.38 -4.88 4.82
N ASP A 31 9.55 -5.49 4.99
CA ASP A 31 10.57 -5.54 3.94
C ASP A 31 10.11 -6.37 2.73
N ASN A 32 9.37 -7.46 2.95
CA ASN A 32 8.75 -8.26 1.89
C ASN A 32 7.69 -7.46 1.14
N PHE A 33 6.77 -6.81 1.85
CA PHE A 33 5.73 -6.03 1.21
C PHE A 33 6.30 -4.79 0.49
N ARG A 34 7.37 -4.18 1.03
CA ARG A 34 8.12 -3.12 0.34
C ARG A 34 8.70 -3.59 -0.99
N LYS A 35 9.25 -4.81 -1.06
CA LYS A 35 9.74 -5.38 -2.33
C LYS A 35 8.61 -5.53 -3.33
N ILE A 36 7.47 -6.11 -2.91
CA ILE A 36 6.27 -6.28 -3.74
C ILE A 36 5.78 -4.93 -4.29
N LEU A 37 5.71 -3.89 -3.45
CA LEU A 37 5.34 -2.54 -3.89
C LEU A 37 6.31 -2.02 -4.96
N THR A 38 7.60 -2.21 -4.77
CA THR A 38 8.64 -1.75 -5.71
C THR A 38 8.53 -2.48 -7.05
N GLU A 39 8.34 -3.80 -7.03
CA GLU A 39 8.15 -4.63 -8.24
C GLU A 39 6.89 -4.24 -9.03
N LYS A 40 5.83 -3.85 -8.32
CA LYS A 40 4.59 -3.34 -8.93
C LYS A 40 4.68 -1.88 -9.39
N GLY A 41 5.86 -1.25 -9.27
CA GLY A 41 6.11 0.09 -9.76
C GLY A 41 5.66 1.22 -8.81
N PHE A 42 5.33 0.91 -7.55
CA PHE A 42 5.07 1.95 -6.57
C PHE A 42 6.35 2.75 -6.29
N ARG A 43 6.23 4.07 -6.29
CA ARG A 43 7.30 5.00 -5.93
C ARG A 43 7.18 5.38 -4.47
N LYS A 44 8.29 5.35 -3.74
CA LYS A 44 8.35 5.88 -2.38
C LYS A 44 8.26 7.41 -2.44
N VAL A 45 7.30 7.99 -1.73
CA VAL A 45 7.06 9.45 -1.68
C VAL A 45 7.15 10.03 -0.26
N GLY A 46 7.32 9.17 0.74
CA GLY A 46 7.57 9.52 2.13
C GLY A 46 8.20 8.35 2.86
N GLU A 47 8.58 8.54 4.13
CA GLU A 47 9.27 7.51 4.93
C GLU A 47 8.53 6.16 4.91
N TYR A 48 7.20 6.22 4.97
CA TYR A 48 6.27 5.10 5.03
C TYR A 48 5.10 5.26 4.05
N VAL A 49 5.33 5.96 2.95
CA VAL A 49 4.28 6.31 1.98
C VAL A 49 4.74 5.97 0.56
N TYR A 50 3.90 5.23 -0.15
CA TYR A 50 4.16 4.75 -1.49
C TYR A 50 3.02 5.13 -2.42
N ARG A 51 3.32 5.54 -3.66
CA ARG A 51 2.33 5.93 -4.66
C ARG A 51 2.50 5.19 -5.96
N LEU A 52 1.39 4.79 -6.56
CA LEU A 52 1.32 4.23 -7.91
C LEU A 52 0.24 4.97 -8.70
N LYS A 53 0.57 5.35 -9.95
CA LYS A 53 -0.42 5.79 -10.92
C LYS A 53 -0.75 4.63 -11.84
N CYS A 54 -2.00 4.20 -11.87
CA CYS A 54 -2.45 3.03 -12.61
C CYS A 54 -3.85 3.23 -13.20
N SER A 55 -4.14 2.52 -14.30
CA SER A 55 -5.43 2.64 -14.99
C SER A 55 -6.58 2.04 -14.19
N ASN A 56 -6.35 0.94 -13.46
CA ASN A 56 -7.33 0.28 -12.62
C ASN A 56 -6.82 0.09 -11.18
N PRO A 57 -7.07 1.05 -10.28
CA PRO A 57 -6.63 0.95 -8.90
C PRO A 57 -7.20 -0.23 -8.12
N LYS A 58 -8.43 -0.65 -8.43
CA LYS A 58 -9.13 -1.71 -7.68
C LYS A 58 -8.45 -3.06 -7.87
N ASP A 59 -8.12 -3.42 -9.11
CA ASP A 59 -7.42 -4.68 -9.41
C ASP A 59 -6.07 -4.76 -8.69
N VAL A 60 -5.33 -3.66 -8.65
CA VAL A 60 -4.04 -3.60 -7.95
C VAL A 60 -4.23 -3.79 -6.45
N ILE A 61 -5.26 -3.18 -5.84
CA ILE A 61 -5.54 -3.36 -4.42
C ILE A 61 -5.99 -4.78 -4.09
N ASP A 62 -6.85 -5.37 -4.92
CA ASP A 62 -7.32 -6.75 -4.71
C ASP A 62 -6.19 -7.78 -4.83
N ASP A 63 -5.22 -7.53 -5.71
CA ASP A 63 -4.00 -8.32 -5.76
C ASP A 63 -3.11 -8.11 -4.53
N LEU A 64 -2.94 -6.87 -4.06
CA LEU A 64 -2.16 -6.56 -2.86
C LEU A 64 -2.76 -7.15 -1.57
N ARG A 65 -4.09 -7.28 -1.48
CA ARG A 65 -4.80 -7.91 -0.35
C ARG A 65 -4.42 -9.36 -0.10
N ARG A 66 -3.81 -10.04 -1.08
CA ARG A 66 -3.29 -11.42 -0.93
C ARG A 66 -2.03 -11.50 -0.07
N TYR A 67 -1.30 -10.39 0.05
CA TYR A 67 -0.02 -10.34 0.75
C TYR A 67 -0.11 -9.66 2.12
N ILE A 68 -1.08 -8.76 2.31
CA ILE A 68 -1.23 -8.00 3.55
C ILE A 68 -2.69 -7.60 3.77
N GLY A 69 -3.07 -7.35 5.02
CA GLY A 69 -4.34 -6.68 5.31
C GLY A 69 -4.31 -5.24 4.76
N ILE A 70 -5.37 -4.83 4.06
CA ILE A 70 -5.48 -3.47 3.52
C ILE A 70 -6.83 -2.86 3.89
N THR A 71 -6.80 -1.74 4.59
CA THR A 71 -7.96 -0.86 4.77
C THR A 71 -8.01 0.14 3.64
N VAL A 72 -9.06 0.09 2.82
CA VAL A 72 -9.20 0.95 1.64
C VAL A 72 -10.08 2.16 1.98
N LYS A 73 -9.59 3.36 1.68
CA LYS A 73 -10.32 4.62 1.76
C LYS A 73 -10.40 5.21 0.35
N GLU A 74 -11.55 5.09 -0.29
CA GLU A 74 -11.79 5.62 -1.64
C GLU A 74 -12.30 7.07 -1.56
N PHE A 75 -11.63 7.99 -2.27
CA PHE A 75 -12.06 9.38 -2.40
C PHE A 75 -12.51 9.62 -3.84
N ILE A 76 -13.83 9.73 -4.01
CA ILE A 76 -14.48 10.09 -5.27
C ILE A 76 -14.60 11.62 -5.28
N ILE A 77 -13.62 12.30 -5.89
CA ILE A 77 -13.65 13.75 -6.17
C ILE A 77 -13.77 13.96 -7.67
#